data_AF-C7NRL4-F1
#
_entry.id   AF-C7NRL4-F1
#
_cell.length_a   1.000
_cell.length_b   1.000
_cell.length_c   1.000
_cell.angle_alpha   90.00
_cell.angle_beta   90.00
_cell.angle_gamma   90.00
#
_symmetry.space_group_name_H-M   'P 1'
#
loop_
_entity.id
_entity.type
_entity.pdbx_description
1 polymer ?
#
loop_
_entity_poly.entity_id
_entity_poly.type
_entity_poly.pdbx_seq_one_letter_code
_entity_poly.pdbx_strand_id
1 'polypeptide(L)' 'MAGATLRWREALVWGLVGGLSFLVLLQGYELLTPAGVDPLVKGGVALAVTGVGTVLARVTEPWLRSAL' A
#
# COMPACT_ATOMS: atom_id res chain seq x y z
N MET A 1 -25.65 13.88 6.42
CA MET A 1 -24.39 13.69 5.68
C MET A 1 -24.13 12.19 5.63
N ALA A 2 -24.34 11.55 4.47
CA ALA A 2 -24.23 10.10 4.36
C ALA A 2 -22.78 9.66 4.64
N GLY A 3 -22.57 8.94 5.74
CA GLY A 3 -21.25 8.46 6.14
C GLY A 3 -20.75 7.40 5.16
N ALA A 4 -20.12 7.80 4.06
CA ALA A 4 -19.64 6.90 3.03
C ALA A 4 -18.46 6.10 3.55
N THR A 5 -18.67 4.92 4.15
CA THR A 5 -17.60 3.95 4.41
C THR A 5 -16.79 3.75 3.13
N LEU A 6 -15.46 3.88 3.17
CA LEU A 6 -14.56 3.50 2.10
C LEU A 6 -15.00 2.13 1.62
N ARG A 7 -15.44 2.10 0.38
CA ARG A 7 -15.77 0.87 -0.31
C ARG A 7 -14.46 0.16 -0.57
N TRP A 8 -14.53 -1.16 -0.68
CA TRP A 8 -13.36 -1.98 -1.00
C TRP A 8 -12.59 -1.51 -2.24
N ARG A 9 -13.29 -0.95 -3.23
CA ARG A 9 -12.66 -0.36 -4.43
C ARG A 9 -11.78 0.85 -4.10
N GLU A 10 -12.20 1.73 -3.20
CA GLU A 10 -11.36 2.87 -2.79
C GLU A 10 -10.17 2.40 -1.94
N ALA A 11 -10.40 1.44 -1.03
CA ALA A 11 -9.32 0.87 -0.22
C ALA A 11 -8.26 0.18 -1.09
N LEU A 12 -8.68 -0.52 -2.15
CA LEU A 12 -7.76 -1.14 -3.11
C LEU A 12 -6.89 -0.13 -3.84
N VAL A 13 -7.43 1.04 -4.20
CA VAL A 13 -6.64 2.11 -4.82
C VAL A 13 -5.56 2.60 -3.87
N TRP A 14 -5.88 2.80 -2.59
CA TRP A 14 -4.89 3.18 -1.59
C TRP A 14 -3.82 2.12 -1.36
N GLY A 15 -4.20 0.84 -1.36
CA GLY A 15 -3.24 -0.25 -1.37
C GLY A 15 -2.33 -0.23 -2.60
N LEU A 16 -2.90 -0.05 -3.79
CA LEU A 16 -2.15 0.02 -5.04
C LEU A 16 -1.15 1.18 -5.03
N VAL A 17 -1.56 2.35 -4.55
CA VAL A 17 -0.67 3.51 -4.36
C VAL A 17 0.49 3.13 -3.45
N GLY A 18 0.23 2.51 -2.30
CA GLY A 18 1.28 2.05 -1.38
C GLY A 18 2.25 1.05 -2.02
N GLY A 19 1.74 0.06 -2.75
CA GLY A 19 2.56 -0.94 -3.44
C GLY A 19 3.41 -0.36 -4.57
N LEU A 20 2.84 0.54 -5.39
CA LEU A 20 3.57 1.22 -6.44
C LEU A 20 4.63 2.18 -5.87
N SER A 21 4.31 2.91 -4.81
CA SER A 21 5.30 3.75 -4.11
C SER A 21 6.46 2.93 -3.54
N PHE A 22 6.18 1.75 -2.99
CA PHE A 22 7.22 0.82 -2.54
C PHE A 22 8.15 0.40 -3.69
N LEU A 23 7.60 0.04 -4.86
CA LEU A 23 8.40 -0.32 -6.03
C LEU A 23 9.28 0.84 -6.52
N VAL A 24 8.75 2.08 -6.50
CA VAL A 24 9.53 3.27 -6.84
C VAL A 24 10.71 3.47 -5.89
N LEU A 25 10.49 3.32 -4.58
CA LEU A 25 11.56 3.42 -3.58
C LEU A 25 12.59 2.31 -3.73
N LEU A 26 12.14 1.09 -4.01
CA LEU A 26 13.00 -0.06 -4.23
C LEU A 26 13.85 0.10 -5.49
N GLN A 27 13.28 0.65 -6.55
CA GLN A 27 14.02 1.01 -7.76
C GLN A 27 15.07 2.10 -7.46
N GLY A 28 14.73 3.09 -6.64
CA GLY A 28 15.67 4.11 -6.17
C GLY A 28 16.84 3.51 -5.38
N TYR A 29 16.56 2.55 -4.50
CA TYR A 29 17.59 1.81 -3.77
C TYR A 29 18.56 1.12 -4.73
N GLU A 30 18.07 0.41 -5.73
CA GLU A 30 18.90 -0.30 -6.72
C GLU A 30 19.69 0.61 -7.66
N LEU A 31 19.24 1.85 -7.88
CA LEU A 31 20.04 2.83 -8.61
C LEU A 31 21.22 3.34 -7.78
N LEU A 32 21.10 3.31 -6.44
CA LEU A 32 22.11 3.79 -5.50
C LEU A 32 23.06 2.68 -5.02
N THR A 33 22.73 1.40 -5.24
CA THR A 33 23.51 0.26 -4.76
C THR A 33 23.75 -0.79 -5.86
N PRO A 34 24.93 -1.42 -5.91
CA PRO A 34 25.17 -2.54 -6.80
C PRO A 34 24.45 -3.83 -6.36
N ALA A 35 23.85 -3.87 -5.17
CA ALA A 35 23.11 -5.03 -4.68
C ALA A 35 21.67 -5.02 -5.22
N GLY A 36 21.38 -5.91 -6.17
CA GLY A 36 20.03 -6.12 -6.68
C GLY A 36 19.20 -7.01 -5.75
N VAL A 37 17.89 -6.74 -5.68
CA VAL A 37 16.92 -7.57 -4.98
C VAL A 37 16.31 -8.57 -5.96
N ASP A 38 16.15 -9.82 -5.52
CA ASP A 38 15.56 -10.88 -6.34
C ASP A 38 14.15 -10.51 -6.82
N PRO A 39 13.81 -10.67 -8.12
CA PRO A 39 12.52 -10.27 -8.68
C PRO A 39 11.30 -10.89 -7.99
N LEU A 40 11.40 -12.14 -7.52
CA LEU A 40 10.32 -12.80 -6.79
C LEU A 40 10.10 -12.15 -5.43
N VAL A 41 11.18 -11.78 -4.74
CA VAL A 41 11.12 -11.09 -3.45
C VAL A 41 10.50 -9.71 -3.64
N LYS A 42 10.93 -8.95 -4.66
CA LYS A 42 10.33 -7.65 -4.98
C LYS A 42 8.84 -7.73 -5.22
N GLY A 43 8.42 -8.64 -6.10
CA GLY A 43 7.02 -8.83 -6.45
C GLY A 43 6.19 -9.28 -5.25
N GLY A 44 6.70 -10.24 -4.48
CA GLY A 44 6.05 -10.74 -3.27
C GLY A 44 5.83 -9.65 -2.22
N VAL A 45 6.87 -8.84 -1.94
CA VAL A 45 6.76 -7.75 -0.96
C VAL A 45 5.85 -6.64 -1.49
N ALA A 46 5.91 -6.28 -2.77
CA ALA A 46 5.01 -5.28 -3.36
C ALA A 46 3.54 -5.69 -3.25
N LEU A 47 3.22 -6.97 -3.48
CA LEU A 47 1.88 -7.52 -3.29
C LEU A 47 1.47 -7.49 -1.81
N ALA A 48 2.38 -7.84 -0.90
CA ALA A 48 2.12 -7.78 0.54
C ALA A 48 1.83 -6.33 1.01
N VAL A 49 2.64 -5.36 0.58
CA VAL A 49 2.43 -3.93 0.88
C VAL A 49 1.09 -3.45 0.33
N THR A 50 0.74 -3.86 -0.90
CA THR A 50 -0.56 -3.54 -1.51
C THR A 50 -1.73 -4.09 -0.69
N GLY A 51 -1.65 -5.35 -0.28
CA GLY A 51 -2.68 -6.02 0.51
C GLY A 51 -2.83 -5.38 1.90
N VAL A 52 -1.71 -5.21 2.62
CA VAL A 52 -1.70 -4.59 3.94
C VAL A 52 -2.20 -3.14 3.87
N GLY A 53 -1.74 -2.36 2.89
CA GLY A 53 -2.21 -0.99 2.68
C GLY A 53 -3.71 -0.91 2.41
N THR A 54 -4.25 -1.85 1.62
CA THR A 54 -5.71 -1.96 1.38
C THR A 54 -6.47 -2.24 2.68
N VAL A 55 -6.02 -3.20 3.48
CA VAL A 55 -6.66 -3.58 4.74
C VAL A 55 -6.60 -2.41 5.74
N LEU A 56 -5.44 -1.79 5.88
CA LEU A 56 -5.26 -0.63 6.74
C LEU A 56 -6.13 0.54 6.31
N ALA A 57 -6.25 0.83 5.01
CA ALA A 57 -7.12 1.88 4.51
C ALA A 57 -8.59 1.63 4.92
N ARG A 58 -9.03 0.36 4.89
CA ARG A 58 -10.39 -0.01 5.27
C ARG A 58 -10.64 0.02 6.77
N VAL A 59 -9.66 -0.39 7.58
CA VAL A 59 -9.75 -0.52 9.04
C VAL A 59 -9.48 0.80 9.77
N THR A 60 -8.60 1.65 9.23
CA THR A 60 -8.28 2.95 9.85
C THR A 60 -9.45 3.93 9.75
N GLU A 61 -10.26 3.84 8.71
CA GLU A 61 -11.40 4.72 8.53
C GLU A 61 -12.42 4.72 9.68
N PRO A 62 -12.94 3.57 10.18
CA PRO A 62 -13.84 3.56 11.33
C PRO A 62 -13.18 4.11 12.60
N TRP A 63 -11.87 3.88 12.79
CA TRP A 63 -11.12 4.45 13.91
C TRP A 63 -11.04 5.98 13.82
N LEU A 64 -10.69 6.51 12.64
CA LEU A 64 -10.60 7.95 12.40
C LEU A 64 -11.94 8.66 12.66
N ARG A 65 -13.05 8.01 12.29
CA ARG A 65 -14.40 8.51 12.55
C ARG A 65 -14.81 8.46 14.02
N SER A 66 -14.25 7.56 14.81
CA SER A 66 -14.49 7.51 16.26
C SER A 66 -13.67 8.52 17.05
N ALA A 67 -12.58 9.03 16.45
CA ALA A 67 -11.67 9.99 17.08
C ALA A 67 -11.99 11.47 16.74
N LEU A 68 -12.84 11.73 15.75
CA LEU A 68 -13.27 13.05 15.28
C LEU A 68 -14.73 13.32 15.67
#